data_AF-A0A8B6BPD5-F1
#
_entry.id   AF-A0A8B6BPD5-F1
#
_cell.length_a   1.000
_cell.length_b   1.000
_cell.length_c   1.000
_cell.angle_alpha   90.00
_cell.angle_beta   90.00
_cell.angle_gamma   90.00
#
_symmetry.space_group_name_H-M   'P 1'
#
loop_
_entity.id
_entity.type
_entity.pdbx_description
1 polymer ?
#
loop_
_entity_poly.entity_id
_entity_poly.type
_entity_poly.pdbx_seq_one_letter_code
_entity_poly.pdbx_strand_id
1 'polypeptide(L)'
;MLIGQEKQDSEIRRQIEEEDEKRHKNIKLKNKEALIDELMFSDMSAKDIIAIHKHDQEKEDIEIESSLPQQPATQFSTGIRLGAQNAFLPVPDEKIEIYKYSPIHVDLCGPELQEEEQLISLGYMRNVRATSDSEKAGGFDTKFSCQRALQDAFCGLFYFPVAPQMDQS
;
A
#
# COMPACT_ATOMS: atom_id res chain seq x y z
N MET A 1 -14.23 -8.89 -2.14
CA MET A 1 -14.62 -9.35 -0.80
C MET A 1 -13.46 -9.49 0.18
N LEU A 2 -12.21 -9.66 -0.27
CA LEU A 2 -11.04 -9.92 0.60
C LEU A 2 -10.51 -8.69 1.38
N ILE A 3 -10.58 -7.49 0.78
CA ILE A 3 -10.02 -6.25 1.36
C ILE A 3 -10.78 -5.78 2.61
N GLY A 4 -12.09 -6.04 2.69
CA GLY A 4 -12.89 -5.68 3.87
C GLY A 4 -12.54 -6.52 5.09
N GLN A 5 -12.36 -7.83 4.88
CA GLN A 5 -11.96 -8.78 5.93
C GLN A 5 -10.57 -8.42 6.48
N GLU A 6 -9.60 -8.16 5.60
CA GLU A 6 -8.23 -7.82 5.98
C GLU A 6 -8.15 -6.55 6.84
N LYS A 7 -8.93 -5.52 6.50
CA LYS A 7 -9.03 -4.29 7.29
C LYS A 7 -9.57 -4.57 8.69
N GLN A 8 -10.66 -5.33 8.79
CA GLN A 8 -11.26 -5.67 10.07
C GLN A 8 -10.30 -6.48 10.95
N ASP A 9 -9.58 -7.46 10.38
CA ASP A 9 -8.60 -8.26 11.11
C ASP A 9 -7.39 -7.43 11.56
N SER A 10 -7.02 -6.38 10.83
CA SER A 10 -5.96 -5.44 11.23
C SER A 10 -6.40 -4.52 12.39
N GLU A 11 -7.65 -4.07 12.37
CA GLU A 11 -8.20 -3.22 13.43
C GLU A 11 -8.38 -3.99 14.74
N ILE A 12 -8.83 -5.25 14.67
CA ILE A 12 -8.95 -6.12 15.84
C ILE A 12 -7.59 -6.37 16.48
N ARG A 13 -6.56 -6.69 15.68
CA ARG A 13 -5.19 -6.90 16.19
C ARG A 13 -4.65 -5.66 16.90
N ARG A 14 -4.81 -4.49 16.29
CA ARG A 14 -4.41 -3.22 16.89
C ARG A 14 -5.13 -2.94 18.22
N GLN A 15 -6.42 -3.26 18.32
CA GLN A 15 -7.18 -3.06 19.56
C GLN A 15 -6.71 -4.00 20.67
N ILE A 16 -6.39 -5.25 20.35
CA ILE A 16 -5.86 -6.23 21.32
C ILE A 16 -4.51 -5.74 21.87
N GLU A 17 -3.58 -5.32 21.01
CA GLU A 17 -2.28 -4.80 21.42
C GLU A 17 -2.39 -3.58 22.34
N GLU A 18 -3.29 -2.64 22.01
CA GLU A 18 -3.51 -1.45 22.84
C GLU A 18 -4.12 -1.80 24.21
N GLU A 19 -5.01 -2.79 24.25
CA GLU A 19 -5.60 -3.26 25.51
C GLU A 19 -4.55 -3.97 26.39
N ASP A 20 -3.73 -4.83 25.79
CA ASP A 20 -2.67 -5.55 26.49
C ASP A 20 -1.60 -4.58 27.03
N GLU A 21 -1.23 -3.54 26.26
CA GLU A 21 -0.36 -2.48 26.77
C GLU A 21 -0.94 -1.75 27.99
N LYS A 22 -2.23 -1.42 27.95
CA LYS A 22 -2.92 -0.74 29.07
C LYS A 22 -2.97 -1.67 30.29
N ARG A 23 -3.24 -2.96 30.09
CA ARG A 23 -3.23 -3.97 31.16
C ARG A 23 -1.84 -4.07 31.80
N HIS A 24 -0.78 -4.17 31.00
CA HIS A 24 0.59 -4.20 31.51
C HIS A 24 0.98 -2.92 32.28
N LYS A 25 0.58 -1.74 31.78
CA LYS A 25 0.82 -0.47 32.48
C LYS A 25 0.10 -0.42 33.83
N ASN A 26 -1.14 -0.90 33.88
CA ASN A 26 -1.92 -0.95 35.12
C ASN A 26 -1.35 -1.95 36.13
N ILE A 27 -0.87 -3.12 35.69
CA ILE A 27 -0.21 -4.10 36.57
C ILE A 27 1.05 -3.50 37.18
N LYS A 28 1.91 -2.87 36.37
CA LYS A 28 3.12 -2.19 36.86
C LYS A 28 2.81 -1.08 37.87
N LEU A 29 1.73 -0.33 37.64
CA LEU A 29 1.29 0.70 38.57
C LEU A 29 0.84 0.08 39.90
N LYS A 30 0.00 -0.96 39.86
CA LYS A 30 -0.48 -1.67 41.06
C LYS A 30 0.66 -2.28 41.86
N ASN A 31 1.64 -2.91 41.20
CA ASN A 31 2.79 -3.50 41.88
C ASN A 31 3.64 -2.44 42.58
N LYS A 32 3.81 -1.27 41.95
CA LYS A 32 4.49 -0.13 42.55
C LYS A 32 3.72 0.42 43.76
N GLU A 33 2.41 0.54 43.66
CA GLU A 33 1.56 0.99 44.78
C GLU A 33 1.61 -0.01 45.94
N ALA A 34 1.55 -1.31 45.67
CA ALA A 34 1.66 -2.36 46.67
C ALA A 34 3.00 -2.31 47.43
N LEU A 35 4.12 -2.10 46.73
CA LEU A 35 5.42 -1.91 47.38
C LEU A 35 5.44 -0.67 48.29
N ILE A 36 4.82 0.42 47.86
CA ILE A 36 4.73 1.65 48.65
C ILE A 36 3.90 1.39 49.92
N ASP A 37 2.76 0.73 49.79
CA ASP A 37 1.89 0.40 50.94
C ASP A 37 2.59 -0.53 51.94
N GLU A 38 3.30 -1.55 51.47
CA GLU A 38 4.06 -2.45 52.34
C GLU A 38 5.19 -1.72 53.07
N LEU A 39 5.87 -0.78 52.40
CA LEU A 39 6.89 0.07 53.03
C LEU A 39 6.32 1.07 54.03
N MET A 40 5.06 1.51 53.88
CA MET A 40 4.44 2.51 54.75
C MET A 40 3.77 1.89 55.98
N PHE A 41 3.18 0.71 55.84
CA PHE A 41 2.27 0.14 56.84
C PHE A 41 2.73 -1.18 57.46
N SER A 42 3.77 -1.84 56.93
CA SER A 42 4.28 -3.07 57.54
C SER A 42 5.34 -2.80 58.61
N ASP A 43 5.40 -3.68 59.61
CA ASP A 43 6.42 -3.65 60.69
C ASP A 43 7.74 -4.36 60.29
N MET A 44 7.84 -4.79 59.04
CA MET A 44 9.02 -5.51 58.51
C MET A 44 10.16 -4.54 58.18
N SER A 45 11.39 -5.04 58.19
CA SER A 45 12.52 -4.21 57.78
C SER A 45 12.44 -3.90 56.29
N ALA A 46 12.77 -2.66 55.90
CA ALA A 46 12.75 -2.25 54.50
C ALA A 46 13.58 -3.15 53.58
N LYS A 47 14.65 -3.78 54.11
CA LYS A 47 15.48 -4.71 53.35
C LYS A 47 14.72 -6.00 52.99
N ASP A 48 13.90 -6.49 53.91
CA ASP A 48 13.14 -7.74 53.72
C ASP A 48 12.00 -7.52 52.73
N ILE A 49 11.29 -6.38 52.82
CA ILE A 49 10.23 -5.97 51.90
C ILE A 49 10.76 -5.85 50.46
N ILE A 50 11.91 -5.20 50.28
CA ILE A 50 12.55 -5.08 48.96
C ILE A 50 12.99 -6.45 48.42
N ALA A 51 13.43 -7.37 49.27
CA ALA A 51 13.84 -8.71 48.85
C ALA A 51 12.64 -9.55 48.39
N ILE A 52 11.51 -9.49 49.11
CA ILE A 52 10.25 -10.17 48.74
C ILE A 52 9.75 -9.62 47.42
N HIS A 53 9.66 -8.30 47.28
CA HIS A 53 9.17 -7.68 46.05
C HIS A 53 10.03 -8.00 44.83
N LYS A 54 11.35 -8.08 44.96
CA LYS A 54 12.24 -8.52 43.87
C LYS A 54 11.97 -9.96 43.45
N HIS A 55 11.79 -10.84 44.43
CA HIS A 55 11.51 -12.25 44.16
C HIS A 55 10.13 -12.45 43.53
N ASP A 56 9.13 -11.65 43.89
CA ASP A 56 7.81 -11.69 43.29
C ASP A 56 7.80 -11.08 41.87
N GLN A 57 8.55 -10.00 41.63
CA GLN A 57 8.77 -9.47 40.28
C GLN A 57 9.46 -10.49 39.35
N GLU A 58 10.51 -11.16 39.84
CA GLU A 58 11.21 -12.19 39.06
C GLU A 58 10.27 -13.35 38.67
N LYS A 59 9.33 -13.73 39.54
CA LYS A 59 8.32 -14.75 39.23
C LYS A 59 7.29 -14.26 38.22
N GLU A 60 6.77 -13.04 38.37
CA GLU A 60 5.82 -12.47 37.42
C GLU A 60 6.43 -12.31 36.03
N ASP A 61 7.69 -11.88 35.93
CA ASP A 61 8.41 -11.75 34.66
C ASP A 61 8.56 -13.11 33.96
N ILE A 62 8.86 -14.17 34.70
CA ILE A 62 8.96 -15.55 34.16
C ILE A 62 7.58 -16.07 33.68
N GLU A 63 6.50 -15.78 34.41
CA GLU A 63 5.14 -16.17 34.01
C GLU A 63 4.66 -15.41 32.76
N ILE A 64 4.97 -14.12 32.66
CA ILE A 64 4.67 -13.29 31.48
C ILE A 64 5.48 -13.77 30.26
N GLU A 65 6.77 -14.09 30.43
CA GLU A 65 7.64 -14.56 29.34
C GLU A 65 7.24 -15.96 28.83
N SER A 66 6.63 -16.80 29.68
CA SER A 66 6.13 -18.13 29.30
C SER A 66 4.74 -18.13 28.63
N SER A 67 3.95 -17.07 28.79
CA SER A 67 2.58 -16.95 28.24
C SER A 67 2.52 -16.17 26.92
N LEU A 68 3.57 -15.44 26.56
CA LEU A 68 3.74 -14.80 25.27
C LEU A 68 4.33 -15.80 24.26
N PRO A 69 3.82 -15.88 23.02
CA PRO A 69 4.49 -16.63 21.97
C PRO A 69 5.91 -16.07 21.82
N GLN A 70 6.92 -16.95 21.98
CA GLN A 70 8.34 -16.62 21.86
C GLN A 70 8.61 -15.95 20.51
N GLN A 71 8.54 -14.63 20.49
CA GLN A 71 9.10 -13.84 19.41
C GLN A 71 10.61 -14.06 19.50
N PRO A 72 11.29 -14.46 18.41
CA PRO A 72 12.74 -14.59 18.45
C PRO A 72 13.30 -13.26 18.91
N ALA A 73 14.09 -13.29 19.98
CA ALA A 73 14.80 -12.13 20.49
C ALA A 73 15.47 -11.44 19.30
N THR A 74 14.91 -10.33 18.86
CA THR A 74 15.57 -9.46 17.89
C THR A 74 16.69 -8.78 18.67
N GLN A 75 17.78 -9.53 18.86
CA GLN A 75 19.08 -8.99 19.20
C GLN A 75 19.44 -8.01 18.09
N PHE A 76 19.08 -6.75 18.27
CA PHE A 76 19.50 -5.70 17.36
C PHE A 76 20.98 -5.44 17.65
N SER A 77 21.83 -6.06 16.83
CA SER A 77 23.30 -5.98 16.86
C SER A 77 23.83 -4.61 16.41
N THR A 78 23.32 -3.53 16.98
CA THR A 78 23.97 -2.23 16.84
C THR A 78 24.21 -1.69 18.24
N GLY A 79 25.50 -1.55 18.61
CA GLY A 79 25.94 -0.95 19.88
C GLY A 79 25.65 0.55 19.97
N ILE A 80 24.44 0.97 19.56
CA ILE A 80 24.00 2.35 19.58
C ILE A 80 23.31 2.59 20.92
N ARG A 81 23.86 3.56 21.66
CA ARG A 81 23.40 3.99 22.97
C ARG A 81 21.91 4.38 22.89
N LEU A 82 21.06 3.62 23.57
CA LEU A 82 19.67 4.00 23.89
C LEU A 82 19.71 5.32 24.65
N GLY A 83 19.44 6.43 23.95
CA GLY A 83 19.60 7.79 24.47
C GLY A 83 20.04 8.80 23.41
N ALA A 84 20.51 8.36 22.25
CA ALA A 84 20.59 9.22 21.08
C ALA A 84 19.17 9.48 20.58
N GLN A 85 18.62 10.61 21.02
CA GLN A 85 17.50 11.32 20.40
C GLN A 85 17.94 11.73 18.99
N ASN A 86 18.22 10.77 18.11
CA ASN A 86 18.19 11.05 16.69
C ASN A 86 16.71 11.25 16.41
N ALA A 87 16.27 12.50 16.56
CA ALA A 87 15.06 12.98 15.96
C ALA A 87 15.21 12.70 14.47
N PHE A 88 14.79 11.51 14.04
CA PHE A 88 14.51 11.25 12.65
C PHE A 88 13.49 12.32 12.28
N LEU A 89 13.96 13.37 11.62
CA LEU A 89 13.08 14.30 10.97
C LEU A 89 12.19 13.44 10.09
N PRO A 90 10.85 13.52 10.23
CA PRO A 90 9.94 12.83 9.34
C PRO A 90 10.41 13.13 7.93
N VAL A 91 10.71 12.09 7.16
CA VAL A 91 10.98 12.25 5.72
C VAL A 91 9.80 13.07 5.21
N PRO A 92 10.03 14.26 4.60
CA PRO A 92 8.94 15.06 4.09
C PRO A 92 8.07 14.17 3.21
N ASP A 93 6.76 14.13 3.49
CA ASP A 93 5.80 13.47 2.62
C ASP A 93 5.79 14.23 1.28
N GLU A 94 6.77 13.94 0.42
CA GLU A 94 6.75 14.36 -0.95
C GLU A 94 5.61 13.59 -1.61
N LYS A 95 4.46 14.26 -1.67
CA LYS A 95 3.31 13.81 -2.47
C LYS A 95 3.70 13.97 -3.94
N ILE A 96 4.55 13.06 -4.41
CA ILE A 96 4.90 12.96 -5.81
C ILE A 96 3.63 12.49 -6.50
N GLU A 97 3.11 13.31 -7.40
CA GLU A 97 2.01 12.90 -8.26
C GLU A 97 2.52 11.78 -9.17
N ILE A 98 2.11 10.55 -8.88
CA ILE A 98 2.47 9.39 -9.68
C ILE A 98 1.90 9.59 -11.07
N TYR A 99 2.74 9.42 -12.09
CA TYR A 99 2.29 9.45 -13.47
C TYR A 99 1.16 8.44 -13.69
N LYS A 100 0.02 8.95 -14.16
CA LYS A 100 -1.11 8.13 -14.60
C LYS A 100 -1.13 8.16 -16.11
N TYR A 101 -1.08 6.99 -16.73
CA TYR A 101 -1.24 6.88 -18.17
C TYR A 101 -2.61 7.42 -18.58
N SER A 102 -2.60 8.37 -19.51
CA SER A 102 -3.79 8.86 -20.21
C SER A 102 -3.67 8.43 -21.67
N PRO A 103 -4.67 7.73 -22.24
CA PRO A 103 -4.66 7.38 -23.66
C PRO A 103 -4.59 8.63 -24.53
N ILE A 104 -3.79 8.55 -25.59
CA ILE A 104 -3.72 9.63 -26.58
C ILE A 104 -5.02 9.63 -27.36
N HIS A 105 -5.76 10.73 -27.29
CA HIS A 105 -6.94 10.96 -28.12
C HIS A 105 -6.54 11.78 -29.34
N VAL A 106 -6.78 11.23 -30.53
CA VAL A 106 -6.53 11.92 -31.80
C VAL A 106 -7.89 12.18 -32.44
N ASP A 107 -8.24 13.44 -32.62
CA ASP A 107 -9.41 13.81 -33.39
C ASP A 107 -9.10 13.62 -34.89
N LEU A 108 -9.79 12.67 -35.50
CA LEU A 108 -9.62 12.35 -36.91
C LEU A 108 -10.53 13.21 -37.81
N CYS A 109 -11.44 14.01 -37.26
CA CYS A 109 -12.42 14.78 -38.03
C CYS A 109 -13.10 13.92 -39.11
N GLY A 110 -13.59 12.74 -38.74
CA GLY A 110 -14.09 11.75 -39.68
C GLY A 110 -14.85 10.62 -39.00
N PRO A 111 -15.31 9.62 -39.78
CA PRO A 111 -15.98 8.44 -39.23
C PRO A 111 -15.13 7.70 -38.20
N GLU A 112 -15.79 7.06 -37.23
CA GLU A 112 -15.12 6.24 -36.23
C GLU A 112 -14.44 5.03 -36.88
N LEU A 113 -13.21 4.77 -36.45
CA LEU A 113 -12.43 3.64 -36.92
C LEU A 113 -12.97 2.34 -36.34
N GLN A 114 -12.95 1.29 -37.15
CA GLN A 114 -13.29 -0.06 -36.70
C GLN A 114 -12.13 -0.66 -35.91
N GLU A 115 -12.46 -1.45 -34.88
CA GLU A 115 -11.47 -2.21 -34.10
C GLU A 115 -10.83 -3.33 -34.94
N GLU A 116 -9.64 -3.80 -34.54
CA GLU A 116 -8.87 -4.79 -35.30
C GLU A 116 -9.70 -6.07 -35.57
N GLU A 117 -10.43 -6.56 -34.57
CA GLU A 117 -11.26 -7.77 -34.70
C GLU A 117 -12.43 -7.56 -35.67
N GLN A 118 -12.94 -6.33 -35.76
CA GLN A 118 -14.05 -5.98 -36.65
C GLN A 118 -13.61 -5.94 -38.11
N LEU A 119 -12.34 -5.62 -38.39
CA LEU A 119 -11.80 -5.62 -39.75
C LEU A 119 -11.94 -6.99 -40.43
N ILE A 120 -11.76 -8.06 -39.65
CA ILE A 120 -11.87 -9.44 -40.14
C ILE A 120 -13.34 -9.81 -40.37
N SER A 121 -14.21 -9.56 -39.38
CA SER A 121 -15.62 -9.95 -39.44
C SER A 121 -16.40 -9.21 -40.53
N LEU A 122 -16.08 -7.93 -40.76
CA LEU A 122 -16.65 -7.10 -41.81
C LEU A 122 -16.03 -7.37 -43.20
N GLY A 123 -14.99 -8.20 -43.26
CA GLY A 123 -14.40 -8.66 -44.51
C GLY A 123 -13.47 -7.66 -45.19
N TYR A 124 -12.98 -6.64 -44.49
CA TYR A 124 -12.02 -5.67 -45.03
C TYR A 124 -10.72 -6.34 -45.51
N MET A 125 -10.35 -7.47 -44.90
CA MET A 125 -9.16 -8.24 -45.25
C MET A 125 -9.25 -8.96 -46.60
N ARG A 126 -10.43 -9.06 -47.24
CA ARG A 126 -10.63 -9.86 -48.47
C ARG A 126 -9.77 -9.38 -49.65
N ASN A 127 -9.52 -8.08 -49.72
CA ASN A 127 -8.75 -7.45 -50.80
C ASN A 127 -7.32 -7.08 -50.38
N VAL A 128 -6.89 -7.52 -49.19
CA VAL A 128 -5.56 -7.26 -48.66
C VAL A 128 -4.72 -8.52 -48.82
N ARG A 129 -3.48 -8.38 -49.30
CA ARG A 129 -2.55 -9.51 -49.45
C ARG A 129 -2.36 -10.21 -48.10
N ALA A 130 -2.11 -11.52 -48.12
CA ALA A 130 -1.69 -12.25 -46.93
C ALA A 130 -0.25 -11.89 -46.51
N THR A 131 0.01 -11.96 -45.21
CA THR A 131 1.33 -11.78 -44.59
C THR A 131 2.19 -13.01 -44.88
N SER A 132 3.44 -12.80 -45.33
CA SER A 132 4.42 -13.88 -45.47
C SER A 132 5.10 -14.21 -44.14
N ASP A 133 5.67 -15.41 -44.01
CA ASP A 133 6.34 -15.84 -42.77
C ASP A 133 7.51 -14.93 -42.39
N SER A 134 8.25 -14.41 -43.38
CA SER A 134 9.34 -13.47 -43.16
C SER A 134 8.86 -12.13 -42.61
N GLU A 135 7.71 -11.64 -43.08
CA GLU A 135 7.13 -10.38 -42.61
C GLU A 135 6.56 -10.53 -41.20
N LYS A 136 5.90 -11.67 -40.93
CA LYS A 136 5.39 -12.01 -39.61
C LYS A 136 6.51 -12.11 -38.58
N ALA A 137 7.65 -12.70 -38.95
CA ALA A 137 8.85 -12.74 -38.11
C ALA A 137 9.43 -11.34 -37.83
N GLY A 138 9.19 -10.37 -38.71
CA GLY A 138 9.54 -8.96 -38.53
C GLY A 138 8.50 -8.14 -37.75
N GLY A 139 7.44 -8.77 -37.24
CA GLY A 139 6.37 -8.09 -36.50
C GLY A 139 5.32 -7.40 -37.39
N PHE A 140 5.33 -7.66 -38.71
CA PHE A 140 4.32 -7.13 -39.61
C PHE A 140 3.11 -8.06 -39.70
N ASP A 141 1.91 -7.47 -39.66
CA ASP A 141 0.65 -8.13 -40.01
C ASP A 141 -0.13 -7.22 -40.96
N THR A 142 -0.81 -7.81 -41.94
CA THR A 142 -1.53 -7.09 -42.98
C THR A 142 -2.74 -6.33 -42.43
N LYS A 143 -3.21 -6.71 -41.24
CA LYS A 143 -4.24 -5.99 -40.49
C LYS A 143 -3.82 -4.55 -40.21
N PHE A 144 -2.56 -4.31 -39.85
CA PHE A 144 -2.05 -2.96 -39.60
C PHE A 144 -2.07 -2.10 -40.87
N SER A 145 -1.73 -2.70 -42.02
CA SER A 145 -1.81 -2.02 -43.31
C SER A 145 -3.25 -1.65 -43.67
N CYS A 146 -4.20 -2.57 -43.47
CA CYS A 146 -5.62 -2.33 -43.70
C CYS A 146 -6.17 -1.21 -42.80
N GLN A 147 -5.89 -1.29 -41.50
CA GLN A 147 -6.32 -0.29 -40.52
C GLN A 147 -5.74 1.08 -40.84
N ARG A 148 -4.45 1.14 -41.22
CA ARG A 148 -3.80 2.39 -41.61
C ARG A 148 -4.43 3.01 -42.85
N ALA A 149 -4.72 2.21 -43.87
CA ALA A 149 -5.38 2.68 -45.08
C ALA A 149 -6.78 3.25 -44.80
N LEU A 150 -7.55 2.62 -43.90
CA LEU A 150 -8.85 3.13 -43.47
C LEU A 150 -8.72 4.44 -42.68
N GLN A 151 -7.76 4.52 -41.75
CA GLN A 151 -7.48 5.74 -41.00
C GLN A 151 -7.15 6.92 -41.92
N ASP A 152 -6.26 6.70 -42.88
CA ASP A 152 -5.88 7.76 -43.82
C ASP A 152 -7.05 8.15 -44.74
N ALA A 153 -7.93 7.20 -45.10
CA ALA A 153 -9.12 7.47 -45.91
C ALA A 153 -10.24 8.20 -45.14
N PHE A 154 -10.37 7.96 -43.84
CA PHE A 154 -11.43 8.53 -43.00
C PHE A 154 -11.03 9.85 -42.34
N CYS A 155 -9.74 10.10 -42.17
CA CYS A 155 -9.24 11.33 -41.59
C CYS A 155 -9.63 12.57 -42.43
N GLY A 156 -10.22 13.57 -41.78
CA GLY A 156 -10.54 14.86 -42.38
C GLY A 156 -11.74 14.87 -43.32
N LEU A 157 -12.59 13.83 -43.31
CA LEU A 157 -13.81 13.79 -44.12
C LEU A 157 -14.91 14.75 -43.62
N PHE A 158 -14.94 15.03 -42.32
CA PHE A 158 -15.90 15.95 -41.74
C PHE A 158 -15.36 17.37 -41.78
N TYR A 159 -16.09 18.24 -42.49
CA TYR A 159 -15.86 19.68 -42.47
C TYR A 159 -16.89 20.35 -41.57
N PHE A 160 -16.42 20.92 -40.46
CA PHE A 160 -17.23 21.78 -39.61
C PHE A 160 -16.80 23.24 -39.86
N PRO A 161 -17.59 24.05 -40.58
CA PRO A 161 -17.29 25.47 -40.68
C PRO A 161 -17.35 26.06 -39.28
N VAL A 162 -16.22 26.58 -38.79
CA VAL A 162 -16.15 27.29 -37.52
C VAL A 162 -17.06 28.52 -37.66
N ALA A 163 -18.18 28.54 -36.93
CA ALA A 163 -18.92 29.78 -36.75
C ALA A 163 -17.97 30.80 -36.10
N PRO A 164 -17.92 32.06 -36.56
CA PRO A 164 -17.03 33.05 -35.97
C PRO A 164 -17.31 33.10 -34.46
N GLN A 165 -16.27 32.84 -33.67
CA GLN A 165 -16.34 32.95 -32.22
C GLN A 165 -16.69 34.41 -31.93
N MET A 166 -17.91 34.67 -31.50
CA MET A 166 -18.21 35.94 -30.85
C MET A 166 -17.48 35.88 -29.51
N ASP A 167 -16.28 36.48 -29.48
CA ASP A 167 -15.56 36.83 -28.27
C ASP A 167 -16.55 37.47 -27.30
N GLN A 168 -16.94 36.72 -26.27
CA GLN A 168 -17.62 37.29 -25.12
C GLN A 168 -16.52 37.83 -24.21
N SER A 169 -16.22 39.11 -24.43
CA SER A 169 -15.53 40.00 -23.48
C SER A 169 -16.32 40.20 -22.20
#